data_AF-A0A6H1LBJ4-F1
#
_entry.id   AF-A0A6H1LBJ4-F1
#
_cell.length_a   1.000
_cell.length_b   1.000
_cell.length_c   1.000
_cell.angle_alpha   90.00
_cell.angle_beta   90.00
_cell.angle_gamma   90.00
#
_symmetry.space_group_name_H-M   'P 1'
#
loop_
_entity.id
_entity.type
_entity.pdbx_description
1 polymer ?
#
loop_
_entity_poly.entity_id
_entity_poly.type
_entity_poly.pdbx_seq_one_letter_code
_entity_poly.pdbx_strand_id
1 'polypeptide(L)'
;MEALEDLRYQRYFHPNCTQCFPAGTKVLMAKAGTKNIETIHPGDTVLATDPLTGHTASRKVSRLIITDGDKHFDQLTIATPDGPRKLTATYEHPFWSPSAHRWVKARDLTPGATLLSTNGATIGVQTNRAFDQHTRTYNLTVDDVHTYYVVAGETPVLVHNASPCAIKDIWHPGNFETPEASFEWHYAQRHGARAGVTREQYLQDAKGWAERLAQPGGKVGLNAKRLPIGDNGEFGVKYVDPQTGMGGILGPDGRVVSFWYSAEGDG
;
A
#
# COMPACT_ATOMS: atom_id res chain seq x y z
N MET A 1 -34.50 -18.39 9.40
CA MET A 1 -33.56 -19.06 8.49
C MET A 1 -33.84 -18.55 7.10
N GLU A 2 -32.80 -18.04 6.44
CA GLU A 2 -32.67 -17.85 4.99
C GLU A 2 -33.79 -17.09 4.24
N ALA A 3 -33.59 -15.79 4.04
CA ALA A 3 -34.10 -15.04 2.87
C ALA A 3 -33.47 -13.62 2.77
N LEU A 4 -32.19 -13.46 3.08
CA LEU A 4 -31.46 -12.19 2.88
C LEU A 4 -30.08 -12.41 2.25
N GLU A 5 -29.94 -13.48 1.45
CA GLU A 5 -28.71 -13.80 0.74
C GLU A 5 -28.51 -13.05 -0.59
N ASP A 6 -29.47 -12.28 -1.11
CA ASP A 6 -29.42 -11.97 -2.56
C ASP A 6 -29.44 -10.49 -2.99
N LEU A 7 -29.23 -9.50 -2.10
CA LEU A 7 -29.29 -8.08 -2.52
C LEU A 7 -28.27 -7.11 -1.88
N ARG A 8 -27.16 -7.61 -1.34
CA ARG A 8 -26.04 -6.74 -0.87
C ARG A 8 -24.72 -6.93 -1.60
N TYR A 9 -24.69 -7.69 -2.70
CA TYR A 9 -23.43 -8.03 -3.37
C TYR A 9 -23.14 -7.31 -4.69
N GLN A 10 -23.98 -6.38 -5.17
CA GLN A 10 -23.75 -5.73 -6.48
C GLN A 10 -24.16 -4.25 -6.56
N ARG A 11 -23.54 -3.37 -5.77
CA ARG A 11 -23.40 -1.97 -6.19
C ARG A 11 -22.18 -1.33 -5.53
N TYR A 12 -21.21 -0.97 -6.37
CA TYR A 12 -19.92 -0.31 -6.08
C TYR A 12 -18.79 -1.17 -5.54
N PHE A 13 -18.40 -2.21 -6.28
CA PHE A 13 -17.03 -2.70 -6.19
C PHE A 13 -16.45 -2.97 -7.57
N HIS A 14 -15.46 -2.17 -7.95
CA HIS A 14 -14.17 -2.47 -8.62
C HIS A 14 -13.56 -1.11 -9.09
N PRO A 15 -12.24 -0.91 -9.18
CA PRO A 15 -11.09 -1.56 -8.52
C PRO A 15 -10.14 -0.50 -7.90
N ASN A 16 -8.99 -0.91 -7.36
CA ASN A 16 -7.77 -0.12 -7.12
C ASN A 16 -7.42 0.30 -5.68
N CYS A 17 -6.11 0.30 -5.46
CA CYS A 17 -5.32 0.77 -4.33
C CYS A 17 -5.65 2.24 -3.96
N THR A 18 -6.82 2.51 -3.37
CA THR A 18 -7.27 3.89 -3.10
C THR A 18 -6.82 4.45 -1.77
N GLN A 19 -5.96 3.78 -0.99
CA GLN A 19 -5.49 4.29 0.30
C GLN A 19 -4.48 5.44 0.10
N CYS A 20 -4.97 6.65 -0.11
CA CYS A 20 -4.15 7.80 -0.46
C CYS A 20 -4.58 9.07 0.28
N PHE A 21 -3.78 10.12 0.10
CA PHE A 21 -4.03 11.47 0.60
C PHE A 21 -4.04 12.48 -0.56
N PRO A 22 -4.82 13.57 -0.49
CA PRO A 22 -4.74 14.65 -1.47
C PRO A 22 -3.41 15.41 -1.34
N ALA A 23 -3.05 16.15 -2.40
CA ALA A 23 -1.94 17.11 -2.38
C ALA A 23 -2.06 18.08 -1.18
N GLY A 24 -0.91 18.53 -0.67
CA GLY A 24 -0.83 19.43 0.49
C GLY A 24 -0.89 18.70 1.84
N THR A 25 -1.20 17.41 1.87
CA THR A 25 -1.10 16.59 3.08
C THR A 25 0.34 16.59 3.56
N LYS A 26 0.56 16.98 4.81
CA LYS A 26 1.89 17.06 5.42
C LYS A 26 2.31 15.70 5.96
N VAL A 27 3.54 15.30 5.67
CA VAL A 27 4.19 14.10 6.20
C VAL A 27 5.31 14.52 7.13
N LEU A 28 5.43 13.83 8.26
CA LEU A 28 6.49 14.08 9.24
C LEU A 28 7.82 13.50 8.76
N MET A 29 8.81 14.37 8.59
CA MET A 29 10.14 13.98 8.14
C MET A 29 10.97 13.48 9.32
N ALA A 30 11.95 12.60 9.06
CA ALA A 30 12.85 12.07 10.09
C ALA A 30 13.78 13.15 10.66
N LYS A 31 14.25 14.07 9.80
CA LYS A 31 14.87 15.33 10.23
C LYS A 31 13.74 16.33 10.50
N ALA A 32 13.80 17.03 11.62
CA ALA A 32 12.75 17.93 12.09
C ALA A 32 12.06 18.72 10.96
N GLY A 33 10.72 18.71 10.95
CA GLY A 33 9.90 19.41 9.96
C GLY A 33 8.92 18.49 9.23
N THR A 34 8.20 19.08 8.27
CA THR A 34 7.22 18.38 7.43
C THR A 34 7.44 18.69 5.96
N LYS A 35 7.08 17.76 5.08
CA LYS A 35 6.97 18.01 3.63
C LYS A 35 5.55 17.75 3.17
N ASN A 36 5.13 18.42 2.10
CA ASN A 36 3.90 18.00 1.42
C ASN A 36 4.13 16.64 0.75
N ILE A 37 3.13 15.78 0.78
CA ILE A 37 3.23 14.42 0.28
C ILE A 37 3.60 14.36 -1.21
N GLU A 38 3.13 15.31 -2.02
CA GLU A 38 3.45 15.39 -3.46
C GLU A 38 4.90 15.80 -3.76
N THR A 39 5.64 16.27 -2.76
CA THR A 39 7.04 16.73 -2.89
C THR A 39 8.06 15.75 -2.32
N ILE A 40 7.60 14.60 -1.82
CA ILE A 40 8.46 13.56 -1.25
C ILE A 40 8.99 12.69 -2.38
N HIS A 41 10.29 12.40 -2.33
CA HIS A 41 10.95 11.59 -3.34
C HIS A 41 11.51 10.29 -2.73
N PRO A 42 11.64 9.22 -3.53
CA PRO A 42 12.44 8.07 -3.13
C PRO A 42 13.82 8.51 -2.63
N GLY A 43 14.22 8.03 -1.46
CA GLY A 43 15.44 8.46 -0.77
C GLY A 43 15.23 9.48 0.34
N ASP A 44 14.10 10.19 0.39
CA ASP A 44 13.72 10.96 1.56
C ASP A 44 13.55 10.05 2.79
N THR A 45 13.72 10.60 3.99
CA THR A 45 13.54 9.86 5.25
C THR A 45 12.39 10.44 6.06
N VAL A 46 11.45 9.58 6.42
CA VAL A 46 10.25 9.90 7.21
C VAL A 46 10.33 9.24 8.58
N LEU A 47 9.58 9.78 9.53
CA LEU A 47 9.39 9.09 10.81
C LEU A 47 8.30 8.03 10.63
N ALA A 48 8.55 6.83 11.14
CA ALA A 48 7.62 5.72 11.07
C ALA A 48 7.70 4.87 12.35
N THR A 49 6.61 4.20 12.69
CA THR A 49 6.52 3.33 13.86
C THR A 49 6.26 1.91 13.42
N ASP A 50 7.15 1.01 13.78
CA ASP A 50 6.92 -0.42 13.57
C ASP A 50 5.69 -0.86 14.38
N PRO A 51 4.62 -1.34 13.72
CA PRO A 51 3.41 -1.75 14.43
C PRO A 51 3.61 -3.02 15.28
N LEU A 52 4.65 -3.82 15.03
CA LEU A 52 4.95 -5.03 15.81
C LEU A 52 5.67 -4.70 17.10
N THR A 53 6.67 -3.81 17.03
CA THR A 53 7.53 -3.50 18.18
C THR A 53 7.15 -2.20 18.90
N GLY A 54 6.34 -1.35 18.26
CA GLY A 54 6.05 0.01 18.72
C GLY A 54 7.24 0.97 18.60
N HIS A 55 8.37 0.52 18.07
CA HIS A 55 9.57 1.32 17.97
C HIS A 55 9.46 2.34 16.83
N THR A 56 9.68 3.61 17.16
CA THR A 56 9.63 4.71 16.20
C THR A 56 11.04 5.06 15.73
N ALA A 57 11.25 5.08 14.42
CA ALA A 57 12.56 5.32 13.84
C ALA A 57 12.48 6.02 12.47
N SER A 58 13.62 6.55 12.05
CA SER A 58 13.80 7.04 10.68
C SER A 58 13.72 5.87 9.70
N ARG A 59 12.96 6.06 8.62
CA ARG A 59 12.81 5.09 7.53
C ARG A 59 12.85 5.79 6.20
N LYS A 60 13.47 5.12 5.22
CA LYS A 60 13.60 5.64 3.87
C LYS A 60 12.30 5.42 3.11
N VAL A 61 11.91 6.42 2.33
CA VAL A 61 10.84 6.28 1.35
C VAL A 61 11.45 5.58 0.13
N SER A 62 10.94 4.40 -0.23
CA SER A 62 11.30 3.71 -1.47
C SER A 62 10.46 4.16 -2.65
N ARG A 63 9.26 4.69 -2.42
CA ARG A 63 8.34 5.08 -3.50
C ARG A 63 7.38 6.19 -3.11
N LEU A 64 7.16 7.12 -4.05
CA LEU A 64 5.96 7.95 -4.10
C LEU A 64 4.95 7.30 -5.06
N ILE A 65 3.76 6.97 -4.56
CA ILE A 65 2.65 6.44 -5.33
C ILE A 65 1.74 7.61 -5.70
N ILE A 66 1.39 7.72 -6.98
CA ILE A 66 0.51 8.78 -7.49
C ILE A 66 -0.69 8.09 -8.15
N THR A 67 -1.90 8.57 -7.85
CA THR A 67 -3.14 8.04 -8.45
C THR A 67 -4.09 9.18 -8.79
N ASP A 68 -4.55 9.20 -10.03
CA ASP A 68 -5.54 10.15 -10.54
C ASP A 68 -6.97 9.55 -10.53
N GLY A 69 -7.98 10.41 -10.67
CA GLY A 69 -9.37 10.02 -10.87
C GLY A 69 -10.34 10.50 -9.79
N ASP A 70 -11.60 10.11 -9.96
CA ASP A 70 -12.64 10.30 -8.95
C ASP A 70 -12.33 9.47 -7.70
N LYS A 71 -12.47 10.09 -6.53
CA LYS A 71 -12.20 9.46 -5.24
C LYS A 71 -13.26 9.88 -4.22
N HIS A 72 -13.40 9.01 -3.24
CA HIS A 72 -14.22 9.18 -2.07
C HIS A 72 -13.31 9.55 -0.88
N PHE A 73 -13.54 10.70 -0.23
CA PHE A 73 -12.71 11.23 0.86
C PHE A 73 -13.44 11.52 2.16
N ASP A 74 -12.82 11.18 3.27
CA ASP A 74 -13.24 11.59 4.59
C ASP A 74 -12.37 12.75 5.07
N GLN A 75 -13.01 13.84 5.48
CA GLN A 75 -12.37 14.93 6.21
C GLN A 75 -12.61 14.74 7.71
N LEU A 76 -11.56 14.31 8.40
CA LEU A 76 -11.51 14.18 9.85
C LEU A 76 -11.23 15.55 10.48
N THR A 77 -11.94 15.88 11.55
CA THR A 77 -11.56 16.97 12.45
C THR A 77 -10.92 16.36 13.70
N ILE A 78 -9.65 16.66 13.90
CA ILE A 78 -8.78 16.09 14.94
C ILE A 78 -8.61 17.13 16.07
N ALA A 79 -8.75 16.69 17.32
CA ALA A 79 -8.57 17.51 18.51
C ALA A 79 -7.08 17.68 18.83
N THR A 80 -6.44 18.71 18.27
CA THR A 80 -5.02 19.01 18.54
C THR A 80 -4.83 20.01 19.68
N PRO A 81 -3.63 20.11 20.29
CA PRO A 81 -3.36 21.08 21.36
C PRO A 81 -3.69 22.54 20.98
N ASP A 82 -3.43 22.93 19.73
CA ASP A 82 -3.68 24.29 19.22
C ASP A 82 -5.11 24.47 18.67
N GLY A 83 -6.05 23.66 19.16
CA GLY A 83 -7.44 23.61 18.72
C GLY A 83 -7.68 22.65 17.54
N PRO A 84 -8.92 22.51 17.05
CA PRO A 84 -9.25 21.52 16.03
C PRO A 84 -8.51 21.74 14.71
N ARG A 85 -8.07 20.65 14.06
CA ARG A 85 -7.42 20.68 12.74
C ARG A 85 -8.02 19.62 11.81
N LYS A 86 -8.00 19.90 10.52
CA LYS A 86 -8.56 19.02 9.50
C LYS A 86 -7.49 18.11 8.91
N LEU A 87 -7.87 16.88 8.63
CA LEU A 87 -7.07 15.92 7.88
C LEU A 87 -7.98 15.19 6.91
N THR A 88 -7.62 15.18 5.63
CA THR A 88 -8.39 14.52 4.59
C THR A 88 -7.66 13.27 4.14
N ALA A 89 -8.35 12.15 4.06
CA ALA A 89 -7.83 10.91 3.48
C ALA A 89 -8.93 10.25 2.65
N THR A 90 -8.55 9.36 1.72
CA THR A 90 -9.53 8.51 1.05
C THR A 90 -10.26 7.63 2.04
N TYR A 91 -11.50 7.23 1.73
CA TYR A 91 -12.35 6.43 2.64
C TYR A 91 -11.63 5.22 3.22
N GLU A 92 -10.87 4.50 2.39
CA GLU A 92 -10.22 3.26 2.75
C GLU A 92 -8.96 3.46 3.60
N HIS A 93 -8.46 4.68 3.75
CA HIS A 93 -7.14 4.92 4.34
C HIS A 93 -7.12 4.53 5.83
N PRO A 94 -6.24 3.62 6.26
CA PRO A 94 -6.18 3.13 7.63
C PRO A 94 -5.39 4.06 8.57
N PHE A 95 -5.99 4.33 9.73
CA PHE A 95 -5.38 5.01 10.86
C PHE A 95 -5.26 4.07 12.04
N TRP A 96 -4.16 4.14 12.79
CA TRP A 96 -4.03 3.32 13.99
C TRP A 96 -4.89 3.92 15.11
N SER A 97 -5.81 3.13 15.66
CA SER A 97 -6.67 3.55 16.76
C SER A 97 -6.34 2.82 18.06
N PRO A 98 -5.73 3.51 19.04
CA PRO A 98 -5.47 2.95 20.36
C PRO A 98 -6.74 2.47 21.08
N SER A 99 -7.84 3.22 21.00
CA SER A 99 -9.11 2.83 21.63
C SER A 99 -9.72 1.54 21.05
N ALA A 100 -9.47 1.26 19.77
CA ALA A 100 -9.97 0.06 19.11
C ALA A 100 -8.93 -1.07 19.04
N HIS A 101 -7.68 -0.81 19.45
CA HIS A 101 -6.54 -1.70 19.34
C HIS A 101 -6.34 -2.30 17.93
N ARG A 102 -6.66 -1.53 16.89
CA ARG A 102 -6.57 -1.96 15.48
C ARG A 102 -6.46 -0.78 14.52
N TRP A 103 -6.09 -1.08 13.28
CA TRP A 103 -6.24 -0.17 12.16
C TRP A 103 -7.71 0.01 11.80
N VAL A 104 -8.15 1.26 11.67
CA VAL A 104 -9.53 1.65 11.34
C VAL A 104 -9.49 2.53 10.09
N LYS A 105 -10.37 2.24 9.12
CA LYS A 105 -10.51 3.04 7.89
C LYS A 105 -10.99 4.45 8.22
N ALA A 106 -10.60 5.43 7.40
CA ALA A 106 -11.00 6.82 7.56
C ALA A 106 -12.53 6.97 7.72
N ARG A 107 -13.32 6.34 6.85
CA ARG A 107 -14.80 6.34 6.90
C ARG A 107 -15.42 5.75 8.17
N ASP A 108 -14.69 4.86 8.84
CA ASP A 108 -15.20 4.11 10.00
C ASP A 108 -14.74 4.77 11.32
N LEU A 109 -13.95 5.84 11.27
CA LEU A 109 -13.60 6.65 12.44
C LEU A 109 -14.80 7.50 12.87
N THR A 110 -15.33 7.22 14.05
CA THR A 110 -16.44 7.96 14.65
C THR A 110 -15.94 9.02 15.64
N PRO A 111 -16.73 10.06 15.95
CA PRO A 111 -16.47 10.94 17.08
C PRO A 111 -16.16 10.16 18.35
N GLY A 112 -15.09 10.55 19.06
CA GLY A 112 -14.61 9.86 20.26
C GLY A 112 -13.57 8.77 20.02
N ALA A 113 -13.37 8.30 18.77
CA ALA A 113 -12.24 7.44 18.45
C ALA A 113 -10.90 8.16 18.71
N THR A 114 -9.87 7.41 19.11
CA THR A 114 -8.53 7.96 19.29
C THR A 114 -7.57 7.50 18.21
N LEU A 115 -6.59 8.34 17.90
CA LEU A 115 -5.48 8.11 16.97
C LEU A 115 -4.14 8.21 17.71
N LEU A 116 -3.12 7.49 17.25
CA LEU A 116 -1.79 7.51 17.89
C LEU A 116 -0.86 8.57 17.29
N SER A 117 -0.17 9.29 18.16
CA SER A 117 0.92 10.22 17.83
C SER A 117 2.30 9.64 18.20
N THR A 118 3.37 10.32 17.79
CA THR A 118 4.77 9.84 17.83
C THR A 118 5.32 9.53 19.21
N ASN A 119 4.77 10.12 20.27
CA ASN A 119 5.20 9.94 21.66
C ASN A 119 4.25 9.03 22.47
N GLY A 120 3.38 8.28 21.80
CA GLY A 120 2.37 7.45 22.46
C GLY A 120 1.11 8.21 22.88
N ALA A 121 1.06 9.53 22.67
CA ALA A 121 -0.15 10.31 22.96
C ALA A 121 -1.32 9.90 22.06
N THR A 122 -2.51 9.94 22.63
CA THR A 122 -3.76 9.63 21.93
C THR A 122 -4.51 10.91 21.58
N ILE A 123 -4.88 11.06 20.31
CA ILE A 123 -5.53 12.26 19.78
C ILE A 123 -6.97 11.92 19.39
N GLY A 124 -7.94 12.70 19.87
CA GLY A 124 -9.36 12.43 19.63
C GLY A 124 -9.85 12.87 18.25
N VAL A 125 -10.71 12.07 17.64
CA VAL A 125 -11.52 12.45 16.46
C VAL A 125 -12.78 13.14 16.94
N GLN A 126 -13.04 14.35 16.47
CA GLN A 126 -14.24 15.14 16.82
C GLN A 126 -15.38 14.93 15.82
N THR A 127 -15.06 15.00 14.53
CA THR A 127 -16.04 14.82 13.45
C THR A 127 -15.40 14.10 12.28
N ASN A 128 -16.24 13.46 11.47
CA ASN A 128 -15.86 12.82 10.24
C ASN A 128 -16.91 13.17 9.18
N ARG A 129 -16.46 13.72 8.04
CA ARG A 129 -17.35 14.14 6.95
C ARG A 129 -16.87 13.56 5.63
N ALA A 130 -17.68 12.66 5.09
CA ALA A 130 -17.54 12.12 3.75
C ALA A 130 -17.84 13.18 2.67
N PHE A 131 -17.08 13.16 1.58
CA PHE A 131 -17.34 13.92 0.35
C PHE A 131 -16.63 13.26 -0.84
N ASP A 132 -17.02 13.65 -2.04
CA ASP A 132 -16.43 13.14 -3.29
C ASP A 132 -15.65 14.25 -3.98
N GLN A 133 -14.52 13.90 -4.58
CA GLN A 133 -13.72 14.85 -5.33
C GLN A 133 -12.89 14.13 -6.40
N HIS A 134 -12.85 14.71 -7.60
CA HIS A 134 -11.88 14.35 -8.62
C HIS A 134 -10.55 15.05 -8.34
N THR A 135 -9.53 14.30 -7.94
CA THR A 135 -8.21 14.89 -7.68
C THR A 135 -7.10 13.85 -7.69
N ARG A 136 -5.88 14.32 -7.96
CA ARG A 136 -4.66 13.54 -7.79
C ARG A 136 -4.42 13.26 -6.30
N THR A 137 -4.05 12.02 -6.01
CA THR A 137 -3.77 11.54 -4.66
C THR A 137 -2.41 10.85 -4.60
N TYR A 138 -1.88 10.77 -3.37
CA TYR A 138 -0.52 10.34 -3.08
C TYR A 138 -0.50 9.35 -1.92
N ASN A 139 0.41 8.38 -1.97
CA ASN A 139 0.75 7.49 -0.86
C ASN A 139 2.26 7.20 -0.91
N LEU A 140 2.84 6.72 0.19
CA LEU A 140 4.27 6.46 0.30
C LEU A 140 4.54 4.98 0.58
N THR A 141 5.47 4.37 -0.16
CA THR A 141 6.11 3.15 0.31
C THR A 141 7.29 3.51 1.20
N VAL A 142 7.24 3.04 2.44
CA VAL A 142 8.28 3.24 3.46
C VAL A 142 8.94 1.90 3.74
N ASP A 143 10.27 1.90 3.74
CA ASP A 143 11.08 0.69 3.88
C ASP A 143 10.89 0.04 5.26
N ASP A 144 10.89 -1.29 5.28
CA ASP A 144 10.84 -2.19 6.44
C ASP A 144 9.58 -2.11 7.31
N VAL A 145 8.89 -0.97 7.34
CA VAL A 145 7.70 -0.72 8.16
C VAL A 145 6.67 0.00 7.31
N HIS A 146 5.50 -0.59 7.17
CA HIS A 146 4.44 -0.07 6.31
C HIS A 146 3.64 1.03 7.01
N THR A 147 4.29 1.96 7.68
CA THR A 147 3.62 3.06 8.39
C THR A 147 4.39 4.35 8.18
N TYR A 148 3.70 5.46 8.39
CA TYR A 148 4.33 6.78 8.50
C TYR A 148 3.37 7.73 9.22
N TYR A 149 3.82 8.95 9.46
CA TYR A 149 3.01 9.98 10.09
C TYR A 149 2.58 11.05 9.09
N VAL A 150 1.27 11.29 9.02
CA VAL A 150 0.72 12.52 8.43
C VAL A 150 0.38 13.52 9.52
N VAL A 151 0.30 14.81 9.21
CA VAL A 151 0.20 15.87 10.21
C VAL A 151 -1.10 16.67 10.05
N ALA A 152 -1.88 16.77 11.14
CA ALA A 152 -3.02 17.66 11.27
C ALA A 152 -2.58 18.91 12.05
N GLY A 153 -2.42 20.05 11.36
CA GLY A 153 -1.76 21.23 11.94
C GLY A 153 -0.30 20.92 12.26
N GLU A 154 0.03 20.78 13.54
CA GLU A 154 1.35 20.36 14.03
C GLU A 154 1.33 18.96 14.68
N THR A 155 0.16 18.31 14.75
CA THR A 155 -0.01 17.02 15.41
C THR A 155 0.14 15.86 14.43
N PRO A 156 1.17 15.01 14.58
CA PRO A 156 1.33 13.82 13.76
C PRO A 156 0.32 12.74 14.16
N VAL A 157 -0.18 11.98 13.19
CA VAL A 157 -1.01 10.80 13.39
C VAL A 157 -0.48 9.62 12.57
N LEU A 158 -0.42 8.46 13.21
CA LEU A 158 0.11 7.23 12.61
C LEU A 158 -0.87 6.65 11.60
N VAL A 159 -0.42 6.50 10.36
CA VAL A 159 -1.16 5.91 9.26
C VAL A 159 -0.44 4.70 8.71
N HIS A 160 -1.20 3.74 8.20
CA HIS A 160 -0.61 2.58 7.55
C HIS A 160 -0.49 2.90 6.06
N ASN A 161 0.68 2.63 5.52
CA ASN A 161 0.87 2.39 4.10
C ASN A 161 0.27 1.01 3.74
N ALA A 162 -0.98 0.70 4.14
CA ALA A 162 -1.45 -0.68 4.08
C ALA A 162 -1.58 -1.15 2.63
N SER A 163 -1.01 -2.34 2.47
CA SER A 163 -0.76 -3.10 1.27
C SER A 163 -2.02 -3.32 0.41
N PRO A 164 -1.85 -4.04 -0.69
CA PRO A 164 -2.08 -3.61 -2.05
C PRO A 164 -3.57 -3.60 -2.45
N CYS A 165 -3.83 -3.28 -3.72
CA CYS A 165 -5.01 -3.71 -4.45
C CYS A 165 -5.28 -5.21 -4.15
N ALA A 166 -6.52 -5.71 -4.30
CA ALA A 166 -6.80 -7.12 -4.04
C ALA A 166 -5.80 -8.01 -4.81
N ILE A 167 -5.49 -9.23 -4.34
CA ILE A 167 -4.49 -10.09 -5.02
C ILE A 167 -4.82 -10.19 -6.51
N LYS A 168 -6.09 -10.40 -6.86
CA LYS A 168 -6.57 -10.35 -8.24
C LYS A 168 -6.21 -9.11 -9.06
N ASP A 169 -5.98 -7.96 -8.45
CA ASP A 169 -5.65 -6.72 -9.15
C ASP A 169 -4.14 -6.62 -9.48
N ILE A 170 -3.30 -7.43 -8.84
CA ILE A 170 -1.83 -7.40 -8.97
C ILE A 170 -1.27 -8.69 -9.51
N TRP A 171 -1.92 -9.81 -9.16
CA TRP A 171 -1.44 -11.14 -9.41
C TRP A 171 -2.29 -11.79 -10.51
N HIS A 172 -1.60 -12.44 -11.44
CA HIS A 172 -2.19 -13.19 -12.53
C HIS A 172 -2.37 -14.64 -12.09
N PRO A 173 -3.48 -15.31 -12.42
CA PRO A 173 -3.69 -16.71 -12.04
C PRO A 173 -2.66 -17.65 -12.68
N GLY A 174 -2.20 -17.35 -13.90
CA GLY A 174 -1.29 -18.25 -14.63
C GLY A 174 -1.96 -19.60 -14.85
N ASN A 175 -1.34 -20.68 -14.37
CA ASN A 175 -1.90 -22.04 -14.42
C ASN A 175 -2.87 -22.38 -13.27
N PHE A 176 -3.10 -21.45 -12.34
CA PHE A 176 -3.99 -21.69 -11.20
C PHE A 176 -5.41 -21.24 -11.48
N GLU A 177 -6.36 -21.77 -10.72
CA GLU A 177 -7.78 -21.42 -10.84
C GLU A 177 -8.07 -19.95 -10.51
N THR A 178 -7.35 -19.38 -9.54
CA THR A 178 -7.53 -17.99 -9.09
C THR A 178 -6.19 -17.28 -8.89
N PRO A 179 -6.17 -15.93 -9.01
CA PRO A 179 -5.02 -15.12 -8.60
C PRO A 179 -4.54 -15.41 -7.19
N GLU A 180 -5.47 -15.61 -6.25
CA GLU A 180 -5.19 -15.91 -4.85
C GLU A 180 -4.47 -17.26 -4.72
N ALA A 181 -4.93 -18.31 -5.39
CA ALA A 181 -4.28 -19.62 -5.35
C ALA A 181 -2.85 -19.59 -5.92
N SER A 182 -2.66 -18.87 -7.04
CA SER A 182 -1.34 -18.64 -7.63
C SER A 182 -0.41 -17.91 -6.66
N PHE A 183 -0.90 -16.81 -6.10
CA PHE A 183 -0.14 -16.01 -5.15
C PHE A 183 0.26 -16.80 -3.90
N GLU A 184 -0.68 -17.52 -3.27
CA GLU A 184 -0.38 -18.31 -2.07
C GLU A 184 0.67 -19.39 -2.35
N TRP A 185 0.60 -20.03 -3.52
CA TRP A 185 1.60 -21.02 -3.89
C TRP A 185 2.98 -20.39 -4.10
N HIS A 186 3.07 -19.27 -4.82
CA HIS A 186 4.34 -18.57 -5.02
C HIS A 186 4.90 -17.99 -3.72
N TYR A 187 4.05 -17.50 -2.83
CA TYR A 187 4.43 -17.04 -1.49
C TYR A 187 4.94 -18.19 -0.63
N ALA A 188 4.07 -19.17 -0.33
CA ALA A 188 4.32 -20.17 0.70
C ALA A 188 5.28 -21.27 0.23
N GLN A 189 5.21 -21.66 -1.04
CA GLN A 189 5.91 -22.85 -1.53
C GLN A 189 7.20 -22.54 -2.29
N ARG A 190 7.34 -21.35 -2.89
CA ARG A 190 8.44 -21.05 -3.82
C ARG A 190 9.37 -19.93 -3.40
N HIS A 191 8.85 -18.74 -3.10
CA HIS A 191 9.67 -17.53 -3.07
C HIS A 191 9.55 -16.78 -1.74
N GLY A 192 8.38 -16.24 -1.43
CA GLY A 192 8.22 -15.28 -0.33
C GLY A 192 8.63 -15.85 1.02
N ALA A 193 8.03 -16.98 1.44
CA ALA A 193 8.36 -17.60 2.73
C ALA A 193 9.82 -18.06 2.81
N ARG A 194 10.40 -18.55 1.70
CA ARG A 194 11.82 -18.96 1.65
C ARG A 194 12.78 -17.77 1.76
N ALA A 195 12.36 -16.59 1.29
CA ALA A 195 13.08 -15.35 1.45
C ALA A 195 12.92 -14.71 2.85
N GLY A 196 12.15 -15.33 3.75
CA GLY A 196 11.93 -14.83 5.11
C GLY A 196 11.03 -13.60 5.18
N VAL A 197 10.30 -13.27 4.12
CA VAL A 197 9.37 -12.13 4.10
C VAL A 197 7.95 -12.55 4.47
N THR A 198 7.16 -11.61 5.00
CA THR A 198 5.74 -11.83 5.26
C THR A 198 4.95 -11.92 3.95
N ARG A 199 3.74 -12.48 4.02
CA ARG A 199 2.82 -12.59 2.89
C ARG A 199 2.50 -11.23 2.30
N GLU A 200 2.22 -10.26 3.16
CA GLU A 200 1.89 -8.89 2.78
C GLU A 200 3.09 -8.20 2.12
N GLN A 201 4.30 -8.39 2.67
CA GLN A 201 5.54 -7.85 2.10
C GLN A 201 5.80 -8.44 0.71
N TYR A 202 5.61 -9.75 0.53
CA TYR A 202 5.82 -10.41 -0.76
C TYR A 202 4.94 -9.84 -1.88
N LEU A 203 3.65 -9.64 -1.59
CA LEU A 203 2.70 -9.04 -2.54
C LEU A 203 3.06 -7.59 -2.86
N GLN A 204 3.55 -6.83 -1.88
CA GLN A 204 4.05 -5.47 -2.11
C GLN A 204 5.30 -5.43 -2.97
N ASP A 205 6.26 -6.31 -2.72
CA ASP A 205 7.50 -6.33 -3.50
C ASP A 205 7.26 -6.73 -4.94
N ALA A 206 6.38 -7.72 -5.16
CA ALA A 206 5.94 -8.12 -6.49
C ALA A 206 5.25 -6.97 -7.23
N LYS A 207 4.32 -6.26 -6.58
CA LYS A 207 3.68 -5.06 -7.13
C LYS A 207 4.71 -3.99 -7.46
N GLY A 208 5.57 -3.66 -6.49
CA GLY A 208 6.59 -2.63 -6.64
C GLY A 208 7.56 -2.93 -7.77
N TRP A 209 7.95 -4.21 -7.91
CA TRP A 209 8.74 -4.71 -9.03
C TRP A 209 8.02 -4.49 -10.38
N ALA A 210 6.79 -4.98 -10.53
CA ALA A 210 6.02 -4.83 -11.78
C ALA A 210 5.87 -3.36 -12.18
N GLU A 211 5.56 -2.50 -11.20
CA GLU A 211 5.41 -1.08 -11.44
C GLU A 211 6.73 -0.39 -11.80
N ARG A 212 7.89 -0.82 -11.26
CA ARG A 212 9.20 -0.31 -11.69
C ARG A 212 9.43 -0.63 -13.16
N LEU A 213 9.12 -1.85 -13.59
CA LEU A 213 9.24 -2.26 -14.99
C LEU A 213 8.31 -1.47 -15.92
N ALA A 214 7.17 -1.00 -15.43
CA ALA A 214 6.23 -0.19 -16.21
C ALA A 214 6.72 1.25 -16.47
N GLN A 215 7.64 1.77 -15.65
CA GLN A 215 8.18 3.12 -15.83
C GLN A 215 9.09 3.22 -17.07
N PRO A 216 9.20 4.42 -17.68
CA PRO A 216 10.21 4.67 -18.71
C PRO A 216 11.62 4.30 -18.22
N GLY A 217 12.33 3.48 -18.99
CA GLY A 217 13.67 3.00 -18.62
C GLY A 217 13.67 1.88 -17.56
N GLY A 218 12.53 1.51 -16.97
CA GLY A 218 12.45 0.52 -15.89
C GLY A 218 12.84 -0.92 -16.26
N LYS A 219 13.04 -1.20 -17.56
CA LYS A 219 13.49 -2.49 -18.10
C LYS A 219 14.95 -2.47 -18.54
N VAL A 220 15.61 -1.30 -18.51
CA VAL A 220 17.00 -1.16 -18.98
C VAL A 220 17.92 -1.99 -18.09
N GLY A 221 18.77 -2.82 -18.72
CA GLY A 221 19.70 -3.69 -18.00
C GLY A 221 19.12 -5.04 -17.54
N LEU A 222 17.83 -5.30 -17.75
CA LEU A 222 17.22 -6.58 -17.41
C LEU A 222 17.25 -7.57 -18.59
N ASN A 223 17.52 -8.84 -18.30
CA ASN A 223 17.31 -9.93 -19.25
C ASN A 223 15.82 -10.20 -19.40
N ALA A 224 15.30 -10.20 -20.63
CA ALA A 224 13.89 -10.43 -20.92
C ALA A 224 13.69 -11.70 -21.79
N LYS A 225 12.73 -12.55 -21.42
CA LYS A 225 12.37 -13.75 -22.19
C LYS A 225 10.85 -13.94 -22.21
N ARG A 226 10.27 -14.06 -23.40
CA ARG A 226 8.86 -14.44 -23.57
C ARG A 226 8.68 -15.93 -23.32
N LEU A 227 7.64 -16.30 -22.57
CA LEU A 227 7.35 -17.69 -22.23
C LEU A 227 5.84 -17.92 -22.05
N PRO A 228 5.34 -19.15 -22.28
CA PRO A 228 3.96 -19.51 -21.93
C PRO A 228 3.71 -19.35 -20.42
N ILE A 229 2.51 -18.93 -20.04
CA ILE A 229 2.07 -18.75 -18.64
C ILE A 229 0.72 -19.42 -18.38
N GLY A 230 0.55 -20.62 -18.91
CA GLY A 230 -0.79 -21.10 -19.20
C GLY A 230 -0.75 -22.36 -20.03
N ASP A 231 -1.72 -23.24 -19.82
CA ASP A 231 -2.11 -24.22 -20.84
C ASP A 231 -3.09 -23.60 -21.87
N ASN A 232 -3.58 -22.38 -21.61
CA ASN A 232 -4.53 -21.62 -22.45
C ASN A 232 -3.86 -20.88 -23.63
N GLY A 233 -2.55 -21.02 -23.82
CA GLY A 233 -1.80 -20.34 -24.88
C GLY A 233 -1.44 -18.88 -24.58
N GLU A 234 -1.66 -18.39 -23.35
CA GLU A 234 -1.18 -17.07 -22.93
C GLU A 234 0.34 -17.04 -22.73
N PHE A 235 0.92 -15.86 -22.97
CA PHE A 235 2.35 -15.64 -22.81
C PHE A 235 2.61 -14.48 -21.86
N GLY A 236 3.60 -14.68 -21.00
CA GLY A 236 4.19 -13.63 -20.18
C GLY A 236 5.60 -13.31 -20.63
N VAL A 237 6.21 -12.35 -19.93
CA VAL A 237 7.62 -11.98 -20.11
C VAL A 237 8.33 -12.10 -18.77
N LYS A 238 9.32 -13.00 -18.71
CA LYS A 238 10.27 -13.13 -17.60
C LYS A 238 11.29 -12.01 -17.70
N TYR A 239 11.45 -11.24 -16.64
CA TYR A 239 12.51 -10.24 -16.51
C TYR A 239 13.42 -10.60 -15.33
N VAL A 240 14.73 -10.56 -15.55
CA VAL A 240 15.74 -10.91 -14.55
C VAL A 240 16.84 -9.86 -14.52
N ASP A 241 17.16 -9.37 -13.34
CA ASP A 241 18.35 -8.56 -13.11
C ASP A 241 19.59 -9.49 -13.13
N PRO A 242 20.52 -9.32 -14.08
CA PRO A 242 21.69 -10.19 -14.21
C PRO A 242 22.68 -10.06 -13.04
N GLN A 243 22.61 -8.99 -12.25
CA GLN A 243 23.54 -8.76 -11.12
C GLN A 243 23.04 -9.44 -9.84
N THR A 244 21.74 -9.34 -9.57
CA THR A 244 21.13 -9.82 -8.32
C THR A 244 20.42 -11.16 -8.48
N GLY A 245 20.05 -11.51 -9.71
CA GLY A 245 19.16 -12.63 -10.02
C GLY A 245 17.70 -12.38 -9.63
N MET A 246 17.37 -11.22 -9.05
CA MET A 246 16.00 -10.82 -8.75
C MET A 246 15.19 -10.73 -10.04
N GLY A 247 13.93 -11.17 -10.01
CA GLY A 247 13.12 -11.17 -11.20
C GLY A 247 11.69 -11.60 -10.96
N GLY A 248 10.98 -11.73 -12.06
CA GLY A 248 9.59 -12.15 -12.05
C GLY A 248 9.07 -12.36 -13.46
N ILE A 249 7.80 -12.71 -13.56
CA ILE A 249 7.07 -12.87 -14.82
C ILE A 249 5.88 -11.92 -14.81
N LEU A 250 5.75 -11.09 -15.85
CA LEU A 250 4.54 -10.29 -16.09
C LEU A 250 3.65 -10.98 -17.12
N GLY A 251 2.36 -11.10 -16.80
CA GLY A 251 1.33 -11.56 -17.72
C GLY A 251 0.99 -10.52 -18.80
N PRO A 252 0.17 -10.91 -19.79
CA PRO A 252 -0.20 -10.03 -20.90
C PRO A 252 -0.99 -8.80 -20.46
N ASP A 253 -1.64 -8.87 -19.30
CA ASP A 253 -2.38 -7.79 -18.66
C ASP A 253 -1.54 -6.93 -17.71
N GLY A 254 -0.22 -7.19 -17.64
CA GLY A 254 0.71 -6.47 -16.77
C GLY A 254 0.68 -6.90 -15.30
N ARG A 255 -0.12 -7.89 -14.91
CA ARG A 255 -0.11 -8.46 -13.56
C ARG A 255 1.05 -9.45 -13.38
N VAL A 256 1.48 -9.62 -12.13
CA VAL A 256 2.57 -10.53 -11.75
C VAL A 256 2.08 -11.97 -11.78
N VAL A 257 2.75 -12.83 -12.53
CA VAL A 257 2.52 -14.29 -12.51
C VAL A 257 3.41 -14.95 -11.45
N SER A 258 4.66 -14.47 -11.32
CA SER A 258 5.66 -14.96 -10.36
C SER A 258 6.65 -13.85 -10.02
N PHE A 259 7.22 -13.86 -8.82
CA PHE A 259 8.24 -12.91 -8.37
C PHE A 259 9.22 -13.57 -7.40
N TRP A 260 10.51 -13.28 -7.52
CA TRP A 260 11.58 -13.82 -6.66
C TRP A 260 12.67 -12.79 -6.38
N TYR A 261 13.35 -12.96 -5.25
CA TYR A 261 14.34 -12.00 -4.73
C TYR A 261 15.78 -12.26 -5.20
N SER A 262 16.09 -13.45 -5.72
CA SER A 262 17.44 -13.84 -6.15
C SER A 262 17.39 -14.97 -7.17
N ALA A 263 18.54 -15.27 -7.81
CA ALA A 263 18.63 -16.32 -8.81
C ALA A 263 18.02 -17.64 -8.30
N GLU A 264 17.05 -18.17 -9.03
CA GLU A 264 16.45 -19.46 -8.73
C GLU A 264 17.54 -20.54 -8.86
N GLY A 265 17.77 -21.30 -7.80
CA GLY A 265 18.44 -22.59 -7.94
C GLY A 265 17.45 -23.51 -8.65
N ASP A 266 17.70 -23.78 -9.93
CA ASP A 266 16.93 -24.75 -10.71
C ASP A 266 16.98 -26.11 -9.98
N GLY A 267 15.84 -26.52 -9.43
CA GLY A 267 15.62 -27.82 -8.81
C GLY A 267 14.36 -28.43 -9.35
#